data_AF-A0A846YHN1-F1
#
_entry.id   AF-A0A846YHN1-F1
#
_cell.length_a   1.000
_cell.length_b   1.000
_cell.length_c   1.000
_cell.angle_alpha   90.00
_cell.angle_beta   90.00
_cell.angle_gamma   90.00
#
_symmetry.space_group_name_H-M   'P 1'
#
loop_
_entity.id
_entity.type
_entity.pdbx_description
1 polymer ?
#
loop_
_entity_poly.entity_id
_entity_poly.type
_entity_poly.pdbx_seq_one_letter_code
_entity_poly.pdbx_strand_id
1 'polypeptide(L)' 'MTDALPVAVNWTTPTITSRTTLTTHLWTAPPLQRSSPIHDKAFAALRALRTQRTRFLPW' A
#
# COMPACT_ATOMS: atom_id res chain seq x y z
N MET A 1 17.00 29.78 -9.27
CA MET A 1 16.70 28.38 -9.64
C MET A 1 17.78 27.52 -9.03
N THR A 2 17.42 26.52 -8.24
CA THR A 2 18.38 25.57 -7.69
C THR A 2 18.59 24.46 -8.72
N ASP A 3 19.85 24.19 -9.07
CA ASP A 3 20.17 23.09 -9.98
C ASP A 3 19.78 21.74 -9.35
N ALA A 4 19.42 20.78 -10.21
CA ALA A 4 19.11 19.43 -9.78
C ALA A 4 20.39 18.70 -9.32
N LEU A 5 20.32 18.01 -8.18
CA LEU A 5 21.42 17.19 -7.68
C LEU A 5 21.39 15.79 -8.32
N PRO A 6 22.49 15.32 -8.93
CA PRO A 6 22.56 13.97 -9.46
C PRO A 6 22.58 12.94 -8.32
N VAL A 7 21.75 11.90 -8.44
CA VAL A 7 21.70 10.79 -7.48
C VAL A 7 22.29 9.54 -8.13
N ALA A 8 23.39 9.04 -7.57
CA ALA A 8 23.99 7.77 -7.95
C ALA A 8 23.60 6.68 -6.94
N VAL A 9 23.09 5.55 -7.41
CA VAL A 9 22.69 4.41 -6.58
C VAL A 9 23.49 3.17 -6.98
N ASN A 10 24.16 2.55 -6.01
CA ASN A 10 24.78 1.24 -6.17
C ASN A 10 23.85 0.15 -5.61
N TRP A 11 23.27 -0.66 -6.49
CA TRP A 11 22.33 -1.73 -6.11
C TRP A 11 23.00 -3.03 -5.66
N THR A 12 24.33 -3.17 -5.80
CA THR A 12 25.05 -4.40 -5.42
C THR A 12 25.57 -4.36 -3.98
N THR A 13 25.63 -3.18 -3.36
CA THR A 13 26.20 -2.99 -2.03
C THR A 13 25.14 -2.44 -1.08
N PRO A 14 24.33 -3.29 -0.42
CA PRO A 14 23.38 -2.84 0.58
C PRO A 14 24.11 -2.22 1.78
N THR A 15 23.79 -0.99 2.14
CA THR A 15 24.37 -0.29 3.30
C THR A 15 23.58 -0.54 4.58
N ILE A 16 22.26 -0.66 4.47
CA ILE A 16 21.31 -0.92 5.56
C ILE A 16 20.15 -1.77 5.03
N THR A 17 19.60 -2.65 5.87
CA THR A 17 18.31 -3.29 5.61
C THR A 17 17.20 -2.55 6.34
N SER A 18 16.26 -1.97 5.59
CA SER A 18 15.05 -1.38 6.16
C SER A 18 14.08 -2.48 6.60
N ARG A 19 13.79 -2.57 7.90
CA ARG A 19 12.79 -3.51 8.44
C ARG A 19 11.44 -2.81 8.54
N THR A 20 10.70 -2.77 7.45
CA THR A 20 9.36 -2.18 7.40
C THR A 20 8.28 -3.27 7.38
N THR A 21 7.17 -3.00 8.06
CA THR A 21 5.93 -3.79 7.93
C THR A 21 4.97 -2.94 7.12
N LEU A 22 4.58 -3.39 5.93
CA LEU A 22 3.59 -2.71 5.11
C LEU A 22 2.20 -2.96 5.70
N THR A 23 1.55 -1.89 6.11
CA THR A 23 0.22 -1.94 6.73
C THR A 23 -0.76 -1.05 5.97
N THR A 24 -2.03 -1.41 5.94
CA THR A 24 -3.08 -0.57 5.37
C THR A 24 -4.37 -0.61 6.20
N HIS A 25 -5.20 0.41 6.02
CA HIS A 25 -6.52 0.53 6.60
C HIS A 25 -7.56 0.65 5.49
N LEU A 26 -8.64 -0.14 5.58
CA LEU A 26 -9.80 0.02 4.71
C LEU A 26 -10.93 0.67 5.48
N TRP A 27 -11.44 1.78 4.94
CA TRP A 27 -12.69 2.41 5.33
C TRP A 27 -13.61 2.46 4.11
N THR A 28 -14.85 1.96 4.26
CA THR A 28 -15.88 2.01 3.22
C THR A 28 -16.97 2.98 3.65
N ALA A 29 -16.88 4.23 3.18
CA ALA A 29 -17.89 5.27 3.43
C ALA A 29 -18.35 5.89 2.09
N PRO A 30 -19.57 5.59 1.62
CA PRO A 30 -20.56 4.67 2.22
C PRO A 30 -20.11 3.20 2.19
N PRO A 31 -20.73 2.31 2.99
CA PRO A 31 -20.47 0.88 2.94
C PRO A 31 -20.67 0.33 1.52
N LEU A 32 -19.73 -0.51 1.06
CA LEU A 32 -19.87 -1.17 -0.22
C LEU A 32 -20.84 -2.35 -0.09
N GLN A 33 -21.82 -2.45 -1.00
CA GLN A 33 -22.73 -3.58 -1.05
C GLN A 33 -21.97 -4.86 -1.36
N ARG A 34 -22.06 -5.86 -0.47
CA ARG A 34 -21.43 -7.18 -0.68
C ARG A 34 -21.95 -7.83 -1.97
N SER A 35 -21.08 -8.57 -2.65
CA SER A 35 -21.35 -9.22 -3.93
C SER A 35 -21.65 -8.27 -5.10
N SER A 36 -21.52 -6.96 -4.89
CA SER A 36 -21.52 -6.01 -6.02
C SER A 36 -20.17 -6.06 -6.75
N PRO A 37 -20.15 -5.81 -8.07
CA PRO A 37 -18.89 -5.78 -8.82
C PRO A 37 -17.86 -4.78 -8.28
N ILE A 38 -18.31 -3.67 -7.67
CA ILE A 38 -17.43 -2.65 -7.09
C ILE A 38 -16.80 -3.13 -5.77
N HIS A 39 -17.57 -3.80 -4.92
CA HIS A 39 -17.05 -4.43 -3.70
C HIS A 39 -15.96 -5.44 -4.04
N ASP A 40 -16.22 -6.33 -4.98
CA ASP A 40 -15.27 -7.40 -5.30
C ASP A 40 -13.98 -6.87 -5.93
N LYS A 41 -14.08 -5.85 -6.80
CA LYS A 41 -12.90 -5.15 -7.35
C LYS A 41 -12.10 -4.42 -6.27
N ALA A 42 -12.76 -3.72 -5.35
CA ALA A 42 -12.07 -3.01 -4.27
C ALA A 42 -11.30 -3.98 -3.35
N PHE A 43 -11.91 -5.11 -2.98
CA PHE A 43 -11.26 -6.11 -2.14
C PHE A 43 -10.21 -6.94 -2.90
N ALA A 44 -10.35 -7.11 -4.23
CA ALA A 44 -9.28 -7.67 -5.06
C ALA A 44 -8.05 -6.75 -5.12
N ALA A 45 -8.26 -5.44 -5.29
CA ALA A 45 -7.18 -4.44 -5.24
C ALA A 45 -6.49 -4.41 -3.87
N LEU A 46 -7.27 -4.45 -2.78
CA LEU A 46 -6.72 -4.55 -1.42
C LEU A 46 -5.84 -5.79 -1.24
N ARG A 47 -6.26 -6.94 -1.78
CA ARG A 47 -5.44 -8.17 -1.78
C ARG A 47 -4.16 -8.02 -2.61
N ALA A 48 -4.23 -7.31 -3.74
CA ALA A 48 -3.06 -7.08 -4.60
C ALA A 48 -1.96 -6.25 -3.92
N LEU A 49 -2.29 -5.44 -2.90
CA LEU A 49 -1.32 -4.69 -2.12
C LEU A 49 -0.37 -5.58 -1.28
N ARG A 50 -0.75 -6.84 -1.01
CA ARG A 50 0.07 -7.81 -0.26
C ARG A 50 0.63 -7.25 1.06
N THR A 51 -0.16 -6.43 1.75
CA THR A 51 0.20 -5.86 3.05
C THR A 51 0.31 -6.95 4.12
N GLN A 52 1.28 -6.85 5.01
CA GLN A 52 1.44 -7.81 6.11
C GLN A 52 0.35 -7.65 7.18
N ARG A 53 -0.21 -6.44 7.33
CA ARG A 53 -1.33 -6.18 8.23
C ARG A 53 -2.36 -5.31 7.55
N THR A 54 -3.62 -5.72 7.65
CA THR A 54 -4.77 -4.96 7.15
C THR A 54 -5.79 -4.89 8.25
N ARG A 55 -6.29 -3.69 8.53
CA ARG A 55 -7.41 -3.50 9.45
C ARG A 55 -8.59 -2.88 8.71
N PHE A 56 -9.76 -3.49 8.89
CA PHE A 56 -11.03 -2.90 8.53
C PHE A 56 -11.43 -1.94 9.65
N LEU A 57 -11.77 -0.71 9.29
CA LEU A 57 -12.29 0.28 10.22
C LEU A 57 -13.81 0.06 10.31
N PRO A 58 -14.34 -0.44 11.44
CA PRO A 58 -15.74 -0.85 11.52
C PRO A 58 -16.71 0.34 11.68
N TRP A 59 -16.18 1.52 12.04
CA TRP A 59 -16.87 2.81 12.09
C TRP A 59 -15.82 3.91 12.26
#